data_AF-A0A7W5ZY91-F1
#
_entry.id   AF-A0A7W5ZY91-F1
#
_cell.length_a   1.000
_cell.length_b   1.000
_cell.length_c   1.000
_cell.angle_alpha   90.00
_cell.angle_beta   90.00
_cell.angle_gamma   90.00
#
_symmetry.space_group_name_H-M   'P 1'
#
loop_
_entity.id
_entity.type
_entity.pdbx_description
1 polymer ?
#
loop_
_entity_poly.entity_id
_entity_poly.type
_entity_poly.pdbx_seq_one_letter_code
_entity_poly.pdbx_strand_id
1 'polypeptide(L)'
;MNVQPVERDRTACNWQIAMQHFLQAEAEYQRVAPLGDVAAQDDACNAYSDARWDLIRMGAPDLPALRWKLDYILEGSNGSLDPYGLDHLTQIKRDIAALMSHAPDSSIKEAWGRRLTALRIYNTLTPLERGGMDDERSPAAQACWDEIDAADEIIRAATATTIEGARIQLHAAMLGMIDFEKGEVALITGDMEGLAERDEDFEYPMRLAFSALRSLSAMEKAA
;
A
#
# COMPACT_ATOMS: atom_id res chain seq x y z
N MET A 1 7.43 -6.07 10.94
CA MET A 1 6.66 -5.56 12.09
C MET A 1 5.44 -4.87 11.50
N ASN A 2 4.30 -5.58 11.47
CA ASN A 2 3.05 -5.13 10.85
C ASN A 2 2.46 -4.02 11.72
N VAL A 3 2.57 -2.77 11.29
CA VAL A 3 1.79 -1.67 11.89
C VAL A 3 0.33 -1.97 11.53
N GLN A 4 -0.46 -2.33 12.54
CA GLN A 4 -1.80 -2.87 12.33
C GLN A 4 -2.73 -1.82 11.69
N PRO A 5 -3.67 -2.22 10.82
CA PRO A 5 -4.67 -1.34 10.19
C PRO A 5 -5.39 -0.41 11.19
N VAL A 6 -5.57 -0.88 12.42
CA VAL A 6 -6.21 -0.17 13.54
C VAL A 6 -5.47 1.12 13.92
N GLU A 7 -4.14 1.17 13.82
CA GLU A 7 -3.36 2.38 14.16
C GLU A 7 -3.46 3.45 13.06
N ARG A 8 -3.65 3.05 11.79
CA ARG A 8 -3.85 3.99 10.67
C ARG A 8 -5.22 4.66 10.74
N ASP A 9 -6.27 3.89 10.98
CA ASP A 9 -7.63 4.43 11.13
C ASP A 9 -7.71 5.42 12.30
N ARG A 10 -7.00 5.12 13.39
CA ARG A 10 -6.89 6.03 14.54
C ARG A 10 -6.10 7.30 14.21
N THR A 11 -5.01 7.19 13.45
CA THR A 11 -4.20 8.34 13.03
C THR A 11 -4.97 9.25 12.08
N ALA A 12 -5.69 8.68 11.11
CA ALA A 12 -6.53 9.43 10.18
C ALA A 12 -7.69 10.14 10.90
N CYS A 13 -8.36 9.46 11.84
CA CYS A 13 -9.42 10.06 12.66
C CYS A 13 -8.89 11.22 13.52
N ASN A 14 -7.76 11.03 14.19
CA ASN A 14 -7.12 12.08 14.99
C ASN A 14 -6.70 13.29 14.14
N TRP A 15 -6.18 13.03 12.93
CA TRP A 15 -5.79 14.09 11.99
C TRP A 15 -6.99 14.93 11.54
N GLN A 16 -8.12 14.29 11.23
CA GLN A 16 -9.34 15.01 10.85
C GLN A 16 -9.88 15.89 11.98
N ILE A 17 -9.87 15.40 13.22
CA ILE A 17 -10.27 16.18 14.39
C ILE A 17 -9.34 17.39 14.58
N ALA A 18 -8.02 17.17 14.53
CA ALA A 18 -7.04 18.24 14.66
C ALA A 18 -7.16 19.29 13.54
N MET A 19 -7.40 18.86 12.30
CA MET A 19 -7.66 19.75 11.17
C MET A 19 -8.91 20.61 11.39
N GLN A 20 -9.99 20.03 11.91
CA GLN A 20 -11.20 20.81 12.23
C GLN A 20 -10.93 21.87 13.31
N HIS A 21 -10.18 21.53 14.37
CA HIS A 21 -9.80 22.50 15.40
C HIS A 21 -8.94 23.62 14.82
N PHE A 22 -7.97 23.30 13.95
CA PHE A 22 -7.15 24.29 13.26
C PHE A 22 -8.02 25.26 12.44
N LEU A 23 -8.94 24.75 11.61
CA LEU A 23 -9.83 25.59 10.78
C LEU A 23 -10.75 26.48 11.62
N GLN A 24 -11.23 25.98 12.77
CA GLN A 24 -12.04 26.78 13.70
C GLN A 24 -11.23 27.90 14.35
N ALA A 25 -10.02 27.59 14.83
CA ALA A 25 -9.13 28.59 15.43
C ALA A 25 -8.69 29.65 14.41
N GLU A 26 -8.43 29.25 13.16
CA GLU A 26 -8.11 30.16 12.06
C GLU A 26 -9.28 31.12 11.79
N ALA A 27 -10.51 30.59 11.67
CA ALA A 27 -11.70 31.40 11.42
C ALA A 27 -11.94 32.41 12.56
N GLU A 28 -11.73 32.00 13.81
CA GLU A 28 -11.87 32.89 14.97
C GLU A 28 -10.79 33.98 14.97
N TYR A 29 -9.53 33.63 14.70
CA TYR A 29 -8.45 34.60 14.57
C TYR A 29 -8.75 35.63 13.46
N GLN A 30 -9.17 35.17 12.27
CA GLN A 30 -9.55 36.06 11.16
C GLN A 30 -10.73 36.97 11.50
N ARG A 31 -11.66 36.52 12.34
CA ARG A 31 -12.80 37.30 12.81
C ARG A 31 -12.39 38.41 13.78
N VAL A 32 -11.44 38.15 14.67
CA VAL A 32 -11.06 39.05 15.77
C VAL A 32 -9.89 39.97 15.42
N ALA A 33 -8.97 39.53 14.56
CA ALA A 33 -7.81 40.29 14.09
C ALA A 33 -8.12 41.71 13.54
N PRO A 34 -9.26 41.96 12.87
CA PRO A 34 -9.59 43.30 12.37
C PRO A 34 -10.20 44.25 13.42
N LEU A 35 -10.64 43.75 14.58
CA LEU A 35 -11.50 44.50 15.50
C LEU A 35 -10.76 45.45 16.45
N GLY A 36 -9.44 45.33 16.57
CA GLY A 36 -8.59 46.18 17.41
C GLY A 36 -8.63 45.87 18.91
N ASP A 37 -9.34 44.82 19.33
CA ASP A 37 -9.27 44.30 20.70
C ASP A 37 -8.01 43.45 20.88
N VAL A 38 -6.96 44.06 21.43
CA VAL A 38 -5.63 43.44 21.55
C VAL A 38 -5.67 42.15 22.38
N ALA A 39 -6.48 42.08 23.44
CA ALA A 39 -6.52 40.90 24.30
C ALA A 39 -7.18 39.72 23.58
N ALA A 40 -8.33 39.96 22.93
CA ALA A 40 -9.01 38.93 22.16
C ALA A 40 -8.18 38.47 20.95
N GLN A 41 -7.41 39.37 20.35
CA GLN A 41 -6.49 39.05 19.26
C GLN A 41 -5.34 38.16 19.71
N ASP A 42 -4.75 38.44 20.87
CA ASP A 42 -3.65 37.64 21.42
C ASP A 42 -4.13 36.22 21.75
N ASP A 43 -5.28 36.09 22.42
CA ASP A 43 -5.88 34.79 22.74
C ASP A 43 -6.19 33.97 21.47
N ALA A 44 -6.78 34.59 20.46
CA ALA A 44 -7.11 33.92 19.20
C ALA A 44 -5.83 33.55 18.41
N CYS A 45 -4.80 34.40 18.44
CA CYS A 45 -3.50 34.12 17.82
C CYS A 45 -2.81 32.91 18.47
N ASN A 46 -2.82 32.85 19.81
CA ASN A 46 -2.26 31.74 20.57
C ASN A 46 -3.01 30.43 20.26
N ALA A 47 -4.35 30.44 20.29
CA ALA A 47 -5.16 29.27 19.97
C ALA A 47 -4.93 28.78 18.52
N TYR A 48 -4.87 29.70 17.56
CA TYR A 48 -4.55 29.39 16.16
C TYR A 48 -3.13 28.79 16.03
N SER A 49 -2.14 29.40 16.68
CA SER A 49 -0.77 28.92 16.66
C SER A 49 -0.61 27.54 17.28
N ASP A 50 -1.28 27.28 18.41
CA ASP A 50 -1.23 25.98 19.09
C ASP A 50 -1.88 24.89 18.24
N ALA A 51 -3.10 25.11 17.74
CA ALA A 51 -3.80 24.13 16.89
C ALA A 51 -3.00 23.80 15.62
N ARG A 52 -2.35 24.81 15.03
CA ARG A 52 -1.44 24.65 13.90
C ARG A 52 -0.26 23.75 14.24
N TRP A 53 0.44 24.02 15.34
CA TRP A 53 1.65 23.27 15.68
C TRP A 53 1.34 21.84 16.08
N ASP A 54 0.21 21.60 16.74
CA ASP A 54 -0.28 20.26 17.04
C ASP A 54 -0.53 19.46 15.75
N LEU A 55 -1.15 20.08 14.75
CA LEU A 55 -1.38 19.47 13.44
C LEU A 55 -0.06 19.15 12.72
N ILE A 56 0.92 20.07 12.70
CA ILE A 56 2.21 19.82 12.04
C ILE A 56 2.98 18.68 12.72
N ARG A 57 2.93 18.59 14.05
CA ARG A 57 3.63 17.55 14.85
C ARG A 57 2.99 16.17 14.74
N MET A 58 1.68 16.09 14.52
CA MET A 58 0.97 14.82 14.34
C MET A 58 1.47 14.10 13.09
N GLY A 59 1.48 12.76 13.04
CA GLY A 59 1.87 12.05 11.80
C GLY A 59 0.88 12.30 10.65
N ALA A 60 1.38 12.51 9.43
CA ALA A 60 0.51 12.63 8.26
C ALA A 60 -0.08 11.26 7.88
N PRO A 61 -1.41 11.09 7.86
CA PRO A 61 -2.02 9.79 7.55
C PRO A 61 -1.93 9.42 6.05
N ASP A 62 -1.83 10.40 5.16
CA ASP A 62 -1.87 10.23 3.71
C ASP A 62 -1.10 11.33 2.95
N LEU A 63 -1.06 11.22 1.61
CA LEU A 63 -0.39 12.19 0.75
C LEU A 63 -1.04 13.58 0.75
N PRO A 64 -2.37 13.74 0.72
CA PRO A 64 -3.02 15.04 0.90
C PRO A 64 -2.62 15.75 2.19
N ALA A 65 -2.60 15.06 3.33
CA ALA A 65 -2.18 15.63 4.61
C ALA A 65 -0.71 16.05 4.60
N LEU A 66 0.18 15.22 4.03
CA LEU A 66 1.59 15.56 3.86
C LEU A 66 1.76 16.80 2.97
N ARG A 67 1.02 16.88 1.86
CA ARG A 67 1.05 18.03 0.96
C ARG A 67 0.63 19.31 1.69
N TRP A 68 -0.48 19.26 2.45
CA TRP A 68 -0.92 20.41 3.23
C TRP A 68 0.19 20.93 4.17
N LYS A 69 0.88 20.03 4.88
CA LYS A 69 2.00 20.42 5.77
C LYS A 69 3.15 21.08 5.02
N LEU A 70 3.51 20.52 3.85
CA LEU A 70 4.58 21.04 3.02
C LEU A 70 4.22 22.43 2.48
N ASP A 71 3.03 22.57 1.91
CA ASP A 71 2.53 23.85 1.39
C ASP A 71 2.56 24.89 2.51
N TYR A 72 2.05 24.56 3.70
CA TYR A 72 2.03 25.47 4.85
C TYR A 72 3.44 25.90 5.32
N ILE A 73 4.37 24.96 5.48
CA ILE A 73 5.74 25.27 5.96
C ILE A 73 6.55 26.03 4.91
N LEU A 74 6.33 25.76 3.63
CA LEU A 74 7.05 26.40 2.53
C LEU A 74 6.50 27.79 2.18
N GLU A 75 5.19 28.03 2.36
CA GLU A 75 4.59 29.36 2.19
C GLU A 75 5.04 30.33 3.29
N GLY A 76 5.29 29.81 4.50
CA GLY A 76 5.82 30.56 5.63
C GLY A 76 4.90 31.70 6.09
N SER A 77 5.39 32.53 7.01
CA SER A 77 4.77 33.84 7.28
C SER A 77 5.52 34.90 6.48
N ASN A 78 4.84 35.51 5.50
CA ASN A 78 5.42 36.53 4.59
C ASN A 78 6.58 36.03 3.68
N GLY A 79 6.55 34.77 3.23
CA GLY A 79 7.53 34.26 2.28
C GLY A 79 8.93 33.98 2.85
N SER A 80 9.05 33.89 4.18
CA SER A 80 10.25 33.41 4.87
C SER A 80 10.01 32.03 5.47
N LEU A 81 10.95 31.10 5.25
CA LEU A 81 10.98 29.82 5.95
C LEU A 81 11.06 30.10 7.45
N ASP A 82 10.03 29.67 8.18
CA ASP A 82 9.91 29.93 9.61
C ASP A 82 11.13 29.34 10.36
N PRO A 83 11.95 30.15 11.05
CA PRO A 83 13.20 29.70 11.67
C PRO A 83 13.01 28.65 12.78
N TYR A 84 11.78 28.40 13.22
CA TYR A 84 11.43 27.38 14.22
C TYR A 84 11.21 25.96 13.62
N GLY A 85 11.56 25.72 12.35
CA GLY A 85 11.13 24.56 11.57
C GLY A 85 11.94 23.26 11.64
N LEU A 86 13.03 23.15 12.42
CA LEU A 86 13.87 21.92 12.38
C LEU A 86 13.16 20.66 12.88
N ASP A 87 12.37 20.77 13.94
CA ASP A 87 11.57 19.64 14.45
C ASP A 87 10.43 19.28 13.50
N HIS A 88 9.85 20.27 12.81
CA HIS A 88 8.79 20.06 11.81
C HIS A 88 9.33 19.40 10.54
N LEU A 89 10.50 19.81 10.06
CA LEU A 89 11.20 19.13 8.97
C LEU A 89 11.56 17.69 9.35
N THR A 90 11.90 17.44 10.61
CA THR A 90 12.12 16.08 11.12
C THR A 90 10.84 15.26 11.08
N GLN A 91 9.69 15.83 11.48
CA GLN A 91 8.41 15.15 11.40
C GLN A 91 7.98 14.90 9.95
N ILE A 92 8.13 15.87 9.05
CA ILE A 92 7.86 15.69 7.61
C ILE A 92 8.72 14.57 7.03
N LYS A 93 10.02 14.51 7.37
CA LYS A 93 10.89 13.42 6.93
C LYS A 93 10.40 12.07 7.43
N ARG A 94 9.88 11.99 8.67
CA ARG A 94 9.25 10.78 9.20
C ARG A 94 7.96 10.44 8.46
N ASP A 95 7.13 11.42 8.15
CA ASP A 95 5.88 11.22 7.40
C ASP A 95 6.17 10.71 5.98
N ILE A 96 7.14 11.32 5.29
CA ILE A 96 7.63 10.85 3.98
C ILE A 96 8.17 9.42 4.12
N ALA A 97 9.02 9.15 5.10
CA ALA A 97 9.56 7.81 5.31
C ALA A 97 8.45 6.81 5.63
N ALA A 98 7.44 7.16 6.42
CA ALA A 98 6.29 6.31 6.72
C ALA A 98 5.48 6.02 5.45
N LEU A 99 5.10 7.06 4.71
CA LEU A 99 4.34 6.94 3.47
C LEU A 99 5.11 6.18 2.38
N MET A 100 6.44 6.35 2.30
CA MET A 100 7.31 5.62 1.38
C MET A 100 7.68 4.21 1.86
N SER A 101 7.70 3.95 3.17
CA SER A 101 7.99 2.62 3.73
C SER A 101 6.89 1.61 3.43
N HIS A 102 5.71 2.09 3.07
CA HIS A 102 4.79 1.34 2.24
C HIS A 102 5.31 1.39 0.81
N ALA A 103 6.41 0.67 0.56
CA ALA A 103 6.92 0.51 -0.79
C ALA A 103 5.74 0.05 -1.66
N PRO A 104 5.49 0.69 -2.82
CA PRO A 104 4.31 0.41 -3.63
C PRO A 104 4.16 -1.10 -3.83
N ASP A 105 2.98 -1.60 -3.47
CA ASP A 105 2.61 -3.01 -3.56
C ASP A 105 3.50 -3.98 -2.74
N SER A 106 4.19 -3.52 -1.70
CA SER A 106 5.07 -4.37 -0.87
C SER A 106 4.35 -5.58 -0.28
N SER A 107 3.12 -5.40 0.21
CA SER A 107 2.29 -6.49 0.73
C SER A 107 1.95 -7.53 -0.35
N ILE A 108 1.70 -7.08 -1.59
CA ILE A 108 1.46 -7.95 -2.74
C ILE A 108 2.73 -8.75 -3.05
N LYS A 109 3.90 -8.10 -3.08
CA LYS A 109 5.20 -8.75 -3.34
C LYS A 109 5.59 -9.75 -2.26
N GLU A 110 5.41 -9.40 -1.00
CA GLU A 110 5.68 -10.28 0.14
C GLU A 110 4.76 -11.50 0.13
N ALA A 111 3.45 -11.30 -0.08
CA ALA A 111 2.49 -12.38 -0.22
C ALA A 111 2.85 -13.30 -1.40
N TRP A 112 3.22 -12.73 -2.55
CA TRP A 112 3.68 -13.52 -3.69
C TRP A 112 4.92 -14.36 -3.38
N GLY A 113 5.92 -13.79 -2.71
CA GLY A 113 7.11 -14.54 -2.28
C GLY A 113 6.80 -15.70 -1.32
N ARG A 114 5.84 -15.49 -0.40
CA ARG A 114 5.33 -16.55 0.50
C ARG A 114 4.64 -17.66 -0.30
N ARG A 115 3.74 -17.29 -1.21
CA ARG A 115 3.04 -18.22 -2.10
C ARG A 115 4.00 -19.08 -2.92
N LEU A 116 4.98 -18.47 -3.59
CA LEU A 116 5.99 -19.19 -4.37
C LEU A 116 6.85 -20.12 -3.50
N THR A 117 7.13 -19.72 -2.26
CA THR A 117 7.87 -20.57 -1.32
C THR A 117 7.04 -21.78 -0.88
N ALA A 118 5.77 -21.60 -0.57
CA ALA A 118 4.86 -22.68 -0.24
C ALA A 118 4.69 -23.67 -1.40
N LEU A 119 4.51 -23.18 -2.64
CA LEU A 119 4.47 -24.03 -3.83
C LEU A 119 5.76 -24.82 -4.05
N ARG A 120 6.92 -24.17 -3.87
CA ARG A 120 8.22 -24.86 -3.97
C ARG A 120 8.36 -25.96 -2.92
N ILE A 121 7.92 -25.71 -1.68
CA ILE A 121 7.92 -26.73 -0.63
C ILE A 121 6.99 -27.88 -1.01
N TYR A 122 5.75 -27.56 -1.41
CA TYR A 122 4.76 -28.55 -1.84
C TYR A 122 5.29 -29.46 -2.95
N ASN A 123 5.96 -28.89 -3.96
CA ASN A 123 6.55 -29.63 -5.07
C ASN A 123 7.74 -30.52 -4.69
N THR A 124 8.35 -30.30 -3.51
CA THR A 124 9.39 -31.19 -2.96
C THR A 124 8.83 -32.35 -2.12
N LEU A 125 7.54 -32.31 -1.77
CA LEU A 125 6.90 -33.39 -1.01
C LEU A 125 6.81 -34.68 -1.84
N THR A 126 7.07 -35.82 -1.21
CA THR A 126 6.84 -37.13 -1.81
C THR A 126 5.34 -37.37 -2.06
N PRO A 127 4.95 -38.30 -2.96
CA PRO A 127 3.54 -38.60 -3.21
C PRO A 127 2.75 -38.96 -1.93
N LEU A 128 3.39 -39.66 -0.98
CA LEU A 128 2.78 -39.99 0.31
C LEU A 128 2.55 -38.74 1.16
N GLU A 129 3.54 -37.83 1.20
CA GLU A 129 3.43 -36.55 1.91
C GLU A 129 2.45 -35.57 1.25
N ARG A 130 2.03 -35.79 0.00
CA ARG A 130 0.97 -34.97 -0.63
C ARG A 130 -0.45 -35.42 -0.26
N GLY A 131 -0.64 -36.65 0.23
CA GLY A 131 -1.95 -37.19 0.60
C GLY A 131 -2.21 -38.65 0.18
N GLY A 132 -1.25 -39.34 -0.45
CA GLY A 132 -1.46 -40.74 -0.86
C GLY A 132 -2.63 -40.90 -1.85
N MET A 133 -3.27 -42.07 -1.87
CA MET A 133 -4.41 -42.39 -2.76
C MET A 133 -5.78 -42.05 -2.15
N ASP A 134 -5.86 -41.71 -0.86
CA ASP A 134 -7.13 -41.66 -0.11
C ASP A 134 -7.75 -40.26 -0.01
N ASP A 135 -7.42 -39.34 -0.94
CA ASP A 135 -7.93 -37.95 -1.04
C ASP A 135 -7.76 -37.03 0.19
N GLU A 136 -7.30 -37.55 1.34
CA GLU A 136 -6.94 -36.74 2.52
C GLU A 136 -5.53 -36.16 2.39
N ARG A 137 -5.45 -34.83 2.26
CA ARG A 137 -4.17 -34.11 2.28
C ARG A 137 -3.43 -34.39 3.59
N SER A 138 -2.15 -34.71 3.49
CA SER A 138 -1.30 -34.81 4.69
C SER A 138 -1.21 -33.45 5.41
N PRO A 139 -0.86 -33.41 6.71
CA PRO A 139 -0.64 -32.15 7.41
C PRO A 139 0.39 -31.22 6.74
N ALA A 140 1.44 -31.78 6.11
CA ALA A 140 2.46 -31.00 5.42
C ALA A 140 1.93 -30.38 4.12
N ALA A 141 1.12 -31.14 3.37
CA ALA A 141 0.44 -30.65 2.19
C ALA A 141 -0.58 -29.56 2.55
N GLN A 142 -1.37 -29.79 3.60
CA GLN A 142 -2.35 -28.83 4.09
C GLN A 142 -1.70 -27.51 4.51
N ALA A 143 -0.59 -27.56 5.27
CA ALA A 143 0.12 -26.35 5.67
C ALA A 143 0.65 -25.52 4.48
N CYS A 144 1.04 -26.17 3.37
CA CYS A 144 1.43 -25.44 2.16
C CYS A 144 0.22 -24.75 1.50
N TRP A 145 -0.92 -25.44 1.41
CA TRP A 145 -2.14 -24.88 0.84
C TRP A 145 -2.73 -23.76 1.70
N ASP A 146 -2.71 -23.90 3.04
CA ASP A 146 -3.14 -22.84 3.96
C ASP A 146 -2.32 -21.56 3.77
N GLU A 147 -1.01 -21.69 3.54
CA GLU A 147 -0.12 -20.56 3.27
C GLU A 147 -0.35 -19.94 1.89
N ILE A 148 -0.66 -20.75 0.88
CA ILE A 148 -1.05 -20.29 -0.46
C ILE A 148 -2.36 -19.50 -0.39
N ASP A 149 -3.39 -20.05 0.26
CA ASP A 149 -4.70 -19.41 0.42
C ASP A 149 -4.58 -18.09 1.20
N ALA A 150 -3.80 -18.07 2.28
CA ALA A 150 -3.55 -16.86 3.06
C ALA A 150 -2.81 -15.79 2.25
N ALA A 151 -1.86 -16.18 1.39
CA ALA A 151 -1.16 -15.26 0.50
C ALA A 151 -2.08 -14.74 -0.62
N ASP A 152 -2.87 -15.61 -1.23
CA ASP A 152 -3.81 -15.26 -2.31
C ASP A 152 -4.89 -14.31 -1.81
N GLU A 153 -5.35 -14.45 -0.56
CA GLU A 153 -6.29 -13.49 0.03
C GLU A 153 -5.70 -12.09 0.16
N ILE A 154 -4.41 -11.97 0.53
CA ILE A 154 -3.72 -10.67 0.59
C ILE A 154 -3.59 -10.07 -0.82
N ILE A 155 -3.18 -10.88 -1.80
CA ILE A 155 -3.01 -10.45 -3.20
C ILE A 155 -4.35 -9.99 -3.77
N ARG A 156 -5.44 -10.73 -3.50
CA ARG A 156 -6.80 -10.45 -3.96
C ARG A 156 -7.41 -9.21 -3.32
N ALA A 157 -7.19 -9.01 -2.02
CA ALA A 157 -7.76 -7.88 -1.28
C ALA A 157 -7.04 -6.54 -1.53
N ALA A 158 -5.77 -6.58 -1.94
CA ALA A 158 -4.99 -5.38 -2.21
C ALA A 158 -5.37 -4.72 -3.55
N THR A 159 -5.21 -3.40 -3.64
CA THR A 159 -5.26 -2.67 -4.92
C THR A 159 -3.83 -2.43 -5.39
N ALA A 160 -3.44 -3.01 -6.52
CA ALA A 160 -2.13 -2.76 -7.10
C ALA A 160 -2.00 -1.30 -7.57
N THR A 161 -0.89 -0.68 -7.21
CA THR A 161 -0.54 0.72 -7.52
C THR A 161 0.64 0.82 -8.49
N THR A 162 1.25 -0.32 -8.85
CA THR A 162 2.36 -0.44 -9.80
C THR A 162 2.06 -1.48 -10.88
N ILE A 163 2.79 -1.39 -12.00
CA ILE A 163 2.78 -2.40 -13.06
C ILE A 163 3.14 -3.79 -12.49
N GLU A 164 4.13 -3.85 -11.62
CA GLU A 164 4.60 -5.10 -11.02
C GLU A 164 3.53 -5.73 -10.11
N GLY A 165 2.86 -4.94 -9.26
CA GLY A 165 1.77 -5.44 -8.42
C GLY A 165 0.59 -5.95 -9.24
N ALA A 166 0.21 -5.24 -10.31
CA ALA A 166 -0.87 -5.67 -11.20
C ALA A 166 -0.50 -6.98 -11.93
N ARG A 167 0.76 -7.12 -12.33
CA ARG A 167 1.29 -8.37 -12.90
C ARG A 167 1.18 -9.52 -11.91
N ILE A 168 1.58 -9.34 -10.65
CA ILE A 168 1.47 -10.38 -9.62
C ILE A 168 0.02 -10.84 -9.45
N GLN A 169 -0.95 -9.92 -9.39
CA GLN A 169 -2.37 -10.27 -9.26
C GLN A 169 -2.86 -11.12 -10.44
N LEU A 170 -2.45 -10.78 -11.67
CA LEU A 170 -2.79 -11.56 -12.85
C LEU A 170 -2.10 -12.94 -12.86
N HIS A 171 -0.83 -13.04 -12.44
CA HIS A 171 -0.16 -14.33 -12.30
C HIS A 171 -0.87 -15.23 -11.28
N ALA A 172 -1.22 -14.69 -10.11
CA ALA A 172 -1.96 -15.42 -9.08
C ALA A 172 -3.32 -15.93 -9.62
N ALA A 173 -4.06 -15.08 -10.33
CA ALA A 173 -5.33 -15.46 -10.95
C ALA A 173 -5.15 -16.58 -11.99
N MET A 174 -4.12 -16.49 -12.85
CA MET A 174 -3.86 -17.52 -13.86
C MET A 174 -3.47 -18.87 -13.23
N LEU A 175 -2.72 -18.86 -12.13
CA LEU A 175 -2.37 -20.10 -11.43
C LEU A 175 -3.59 -20.80 -10.81
N GLY A 176 -4.64 -20.07 -10.46
CA GLY A 176 -5.92 -20.67 -10.04
C GLY A 176 -6.78 -21.19 -11.20
N MET A 177 -6.44 -20.88 -12.46
CA MET A 177 -7.18 -21.29 -13.66
C MET A 177 -6.52 -22.43 -14.42
N ILE A 178 -5.22 -22.66 -14.22
CA ILE A 178 -4.47 -23.71 -14.91
C ILE A 178 -4.55 -25.02 -14.10
N ASP A 179 -5.15 -26.04 -14.70
CA ASP A 179 -5.31 -27.38 -14.10
C ASP A 179 -4.21 -28.37 -14.53
N PHE A 180 -3.14 -27.89 -15.18
CA PHE A 180 -2.07 -28.74 -15.74
C PHE A 180 -0.66 -28.31 -15.34
N GLU A 181 0.08 -29.29 -14.79
CA GLU A 181 1.42 -29.23 -14.18
C GLU A 181 2.49 -28.46 -14.99
N LYS A 182 2.41 -28.50 -16.34
CA LYS A 182 3.36 -27.80 -17.22
C LYS A 182 3.06 -26.30 -17.41
N GLY A 183 1.80 -25.89 -17.33
CA GLY A 183 1.43 -24.46 -17.46
C GLY A 183 1.79 -23.67 -16.20
N GLU A 184 1.76 -24.35 -15.04
CA GLU A 184 2.09 -23.77 -13.75
C GLU A 184 3.56 -23.33 -13.67
N VAL A 185 4.50 -24.15 -14.16
CA VAL A 185 5.94 -23.82 -14.16
C VAL A 185 6.23 -22.60 -15.03
N ALA A 186 5.68 -22.54 -16.25
CA ALA A 186 5.89 -21.41 -17.16
C ALA A 186 5.33 -20.09 -16.60
N LEU A 187 4.18 -20.14 -15.92
CA LEU A 187 3.62 -18.98 -15.21
C LEU A 187 4.47 -18.54 -14.03
N ILE A 188 5.04 -19.48 -13.27
CA ILE A 188 5.90 -19.19 -12.11
C ILE A 188 7.24 -18.59 -12.57
N THR A 189 7.82 -19.11 -13.66
CA THR A 189 9.10 -18.62 -14.19
C THR A 189 8.96 -17.35 -15.03
N GLY A 190 7.73 -16.93 -15.35
CA GLY A 190 7.48 -15.80 -16.23
C GLY A 190 7.87 -16.08 -17.69
N ASP A 191 7.87 -17.35 -18.10
CA ASP A 191 8.13 -17.75 -19.47
C ASP A 191 6.90 -17.46 -20.36
N MET A 192 6.77 -16.19 -20.73
CA MET A 192 5.66 -15.71 -21.55
C MET A 192 5.73 -16.24 -22.99
N GLU A 193 6.91 -16.62 -23.49
CA GLU A 193 7.05 -17.18 -24.82
C GLU A 193 6.53 -18.63 -24.86
N GLY A 194 6.91 -19.45 -23.87
CA GLY A 194 6.39 -20.81 -23.73
C GLY A 194 4.87 -20.86 -23.49
N LEU A 195 4.30 -19.86 -22.82
CA LEU A 195 2.83 -19.72 -22.69
C LEU A 195 2.16 -19.31 -24.02
N ALA A 196 2.80 -18.45 -24.82
CA ALA A 196 2.24 -18.01 -26.10
C ALA A 196 2.12 -19.15 -27.12
N GLU A 197 3.04 -20.11 -27.10
CA GLU A 197 2.98 -21.32 -27.94
C GLU A 197 1.76 -22.20 -27.64
N ARG A 198 1.12 -21.99 -26.47
CA ARG A 198 -0.03 -22.75 -25.99
C ARG A 198 -1.31 -21.93 -25.88
N ASP A 199 -1.37 -20.75 -26.49
CA ASP A 199 -2.53 -19.85 -26.39
C ASP A 199 -3.85 -20.52 -26.78
N GLU A 200 -3.80 -21.43 -27.76
CA GLU A 200 -4.98 -22.20 -28.20
C GLU A 200 -5.50 -23.20 -27.16
N ASP A 201 -4.67 -23.64 -26.22
CA ASP A 201 -5.03 -24.55 -25.14
C ASP A 201 -5.79 -23.83 -24.01
N PHE A 202 -5.71 -22.49 -23.94
CA PHE A 202 -6.30 -21.72 -22.86
C PHE A 202 -7.76 -21.39 -23.12
N GLU A 203 -8.57 -21.41 -22.07
CA GLU A 203 -9.90 -20.81 -22.09
C GLU A 203 -9.82 -19.29 -22.26
N TYR A 204 -10.91 -18.70 -22.76
CA TYR A 204 -10.97 -17.27 -23.06
C TYR A 204 -10.55 -16.35 -21.89
N PRO A 205 -10.96 -16.58 -20.62
CA PRO A 205 -10.50 -15.75 -19.50
C PRO A 205 -8.99 -15.79 -19.29
N MET A 206 -8.36 -16.95 -19.49
CA MET A 206 -6.91 -17.11 -19.39
C MET A 206 -6.19 -16.38 -20.52
N ARG A 207 -6.71 -16.42 -21.75
CA ARG A 207 -6.14 -15.65 -22.88
C ARG A 207 -6.21 -14.14 -22.63
N LEU A 208 -7.31 -13.66 -22.02
CA LEU A 208 -7.43 -12.24 -21.63
C LEU A 208 -6.41 -11.86 -20.56
N ALA A 209 -6.26 -12.68 -19.51
CA ALA A 209 -5.25 -12.45 -18.47
C ALA A 209 -3.83 -12.44 -19.06
N PHE A 210 -3.53 -13.38 -19.95
CA PHE A 210 -2.25 -13.46 -20.65
C PHE A 210 -1.98 -12.23 -21.54
N SER A 211 -2.99 -11.76 -22.29
CA SER A 211 -2.88 -10.52 -23.06
C SER A 211 -2.58 -9.32 -22.15
N ALA A 212 -3.24 -9.22 -21.00
CA ALA A 212 -2.98 -8.15 -20.03
C ALA A 212 -1.54 -8.21 -19.48
N LEU A 213 -1.02 -9.40 -19.17
CA LEU A 213 0.37 -9.58 -18.74
C LEU A 213 1.39 -9.13 -19.79
N ARG A 214 1.13 -9.42 -21.07
CA ARG A 214 1.95 -8.94 -22.18
C ARG A 214 1.94 -7.42 -22.29
N SER A 215 0.76 -6.79 -22.15
CA SER A 215 0.62 -5.33 -22.15
C SER A 215 1.39 -4.70 -21.00
N LEU A 216 1.27 -5.23 -19.77
CA LEU A 216 2.03 -4.74 -18.61
C LEU A 216 3.54 -4.85 -18.81
N SER A 217 4.01 -5.96 -19.37
CA SER A 217 5.43 -6.17 -19.68
C SER A 217 5.94 -5.20 -20.75
N ALA A 218 5.12 -4.84 -21.73
CA ALA A 218 5.46 -3.83 -22.74
C ALA A 218 5.53 -2.41 -22.14
N MET A 219 4.62 -2.08 -21.22
CA MET A 219 4.63 -0.80 -20.50
C MET A 219 5.88 -0.65 -19.63
N GLU A 220 6.31 -1.72 -18.94
CA GLU A 220 7.52 -1.73 -18.12
C GLU A 220 8.78 -1.49 -18.96
N LYS A 221 8.85 -2.04 -20.17
CA LYS A 221 9.98 -1.83 -21.10
C LYS A 221 10.01 -0.42 -21.72
N ALA A 222 8.88 0.29 -21.71
CA ALA A 222 8.73 1.60 -22.33
C ALA A 222 8.91 2.77 -21.33
N ALA A 223 8.92 2.48 -20.03
CA ALA A 223 9.15 3.44 -18.93
C ALA A 223 10.66 3.62 -18.66
#